data_AF-A0A661ECK9-F1
#
_entry.id   AF-A0A661ECK9-F1
#
_cell.length_a   1.000
_cell.length_b   1.000
_cell.length_c   1.000
_cell.angle_alpha   90.00
_cell.angle_beta   90.00
_cell.angle_gamma   90.00
#
_symmetry.space_group_name_H-M   'P 1'
#
loop_
_entity.id
_entity.type
_entity.pdbx_description
1 polymer ?
#
loop_
_entity_poly.entity_id
_entity_poly.type
_entity_poly.pdbx_seq_one_letter_code
_entity_poly.pdbx_strand_id
1 'polypeptide(L)'
;MATVTTTAISEFQIRDYRQSEFEELFSSLPDVTAIEVNGAYKGRLYALMGVEKLPRIICRTIMWIINNPLGVWAGKGFYETVGANVWFTVKKKIRLGYYNISIKESHDQTGQIMHLDYDIDKNMKILRPIYGEAKPINPDYYLCRMMYRTAKKDHCVMYFTLKTPDDQ
;
A
#
# COMPACT_ATOMS: atom_id res chain seq x y z
N MET A 1 -1.74 7.53 -33.55
CA MET A 1 -1.88 7.47 -32.08
C MET A 1 -0.80 6.53 -31.58
N ALA A 2 0.15 7.04 -30.79
CA ALA A 2 1.19 6.18 -30.21
C ALA A 2 0.56 5.40 -29.05
N THR A 3 0.43 4.09 -29.22
CA THR A 3 0.10 3.19 -28.12
C THR A 3 1.24 3.28 -27.12
N VAL A 4 1.02 3.91 -25.97
CA VAL A 4 1.95 3.84 -24.86
C VAL A 4 1.92 2.39 -24.41
N THR A 5 2.91 1.62 -24.84
CA THR A 5 3.14 0.27 -24.34
C THR A 5 3.62 0.44 -22.90
N THR A 6 2.69 0.59 -21.96
CA THR A 6 2.97 0.50 -20.53
C THR A 6 3.56 -0.90 -20.32
N THR A 7 4.87 -0.97 -20.23
CA THR A 7 5.54 -2.24 -19.93
C THR A 7 5.01 -2.66 -18.58
N ALA A 8 4.26 -3.77 -18.53
CA ALA A 8 3.67 -4.24 -17.30
C ALA A 8 4.78 -4.43 -16.26
N ILE A 9 4.83 -3.55 -15.25
CA ILE A 9 5.81 -3.64 -14.19
C ILE A 9 5.42 -4.85 -13.36
N SER A 10 6.28 -5.86 -13.37
CA SER A 10 6.12 -7.06 -12.55
C SER A 10 6.55 -6.79 -11.11
N GLU A 11 5.90 -7.44 -10.15
CA GLU A 11 6.27 -7.37 -8.73
C GLU A 11 7.74 -7.75 -8.48
N PHE A 12 8.32 -8.62 -9.33
CA PHE A 12 9.73 -9.01 -9.25
C PHE A 12 10.69 -7.86 -9.55
N GLN A 13 10.34 -6.95 -10.46
CA GLN A 13 11.19 -5.82 -10.85
C GLN A 13 11.33 -4.79 -9.72
N ILE A 14 10.28 -4.58 -8.94
CA ILE A 14 10.25 -3.57 -7.87
C ILE A 14 10.78 -4.10 -6.52
N ARG A 15 11.21 -5.36 -6.47
CA ARG A 15 11.54 -6.03 -5.19
C ARG A 15 12.65 -5.33 -4.40
N ASP A 16 13.62 -4.77 -5.10
CA ASP A 16 14.82 -4.16 -4.50
C ASP A 16 14.81 -2.63 -4.58
N TYR A 17 13.68 -2.03 -4.97
CA TYR A 17 13.54 -0.59 -5.06
C TYR A 17 13.72 0.06 -3.67
N ARG A 18 14.42 1.18 -3.64
CA ARG A 18 14.51 2.10 -2.52
C ARG A 18 13.27 2.99 -2.47
N GLN A 19 13.11 3.72 -1.37
CA GLN A 19 11.96 4.60 -1.18
C GLN A 19 11.86 5.67 -2.28
N SER A 20 12.98 6.23 -2.75
CA SER A 20 13.00 7.18 -3.86
C SER A 20 12.62 6.57 -5.21
N GLU A 21 13.00 5.31 -5.47
CA GLU A 21 12.65 4.59 -6.70
C GLU A 21 11.15 4.24 -6.70
N PHE A 22 10.60 3.92 -5.53
CA PHE A 22 9.16 3.77 -5.36
C PHE A 22 8.41 5.09 -5.50
N GLU A 23 8.95 6.19 -4.99
CA GLU A 23 8.36 7.52 -5.15
C GLU A 23 8.26 7.90 -6.62
N GLU A 24 9.35 7.79 -7.38
CA GLU A 24 9.39 8.08 -8.82
C GLU A 24 8.40 7.20 -9.59
N LEU A 25 8.38 5.89 -9.30
CA LEU A 25 7.41 4.98 -9.88
C LEU A 25 5.98 5.40 -9.55
N PHE A 26 5.67 5.67 -8.28
CA PHE A 26 4.32 6.02 -7.82
C PHE A 26 3.81 7.30 -8.47
N SER A 27 4.67 8.32 -8.61
CA SER A 27 4.33 9.57 -9.30
C SER A 27 4.07 9.37 -10.80
N SER A 28 4.69 8.37 -11.44
CA SER A 28 4.48 8.05 -12.86
C SER A 28 3.21 7.23 -13.15
N LEU A 29 2.61 6.61 -12.13
CA LEU A 29 1.42 5.78 -12.30
C LEU A 29 0.17 6.63 -12.60
N PRO A 30 -0.77 6.08 -13.40
CA PRO A 30 -1.97 6.81 -13.80
C PRO A 30 -2.88 7.15 -12.62
N ASP A 31 -3.72 8.16 -12.82
CA ASP A 31 -4.75 8.58 -11.89
C ASP A 31 -5.83 7.51 -11.69
N VAL A 32 -6.41 7.49 -10.50
CA VAL A 32 -7.54 6.62 -10.15
C VAL A 32 -8.83 7.41 -10.23
N THR A 33 -9.73 7.00 -11.12
CA THR A 33 -11.00 7.71 -11.38
C THR A 33 -12.22 7.04 -10.71
N ALA A 34 -12.09 5.78 -10.28
CA ALA A 34 -13.15 5.02 -9.65
C ALA A 34 -12.63 4.06 -8.57
N ILE A 35 -13.48 3.72 -7.61
CA ILE A 35 -13.19 2.72 -6.58
C ILE A 35 -13.71 1.37 -7.07
N GLU A 36 -12.82 0.53 -7.57
CA GLU A 36 -13.14 -0.80 -8.10
C GLU A 36 -12.39 -1.88 -7.30
N VAL A 37 -12.61 -1.90 -5.98
CA VAL A 37 -11.96 -2.85 -5.07
C VAL A 37 -12.98 -3.60 -4.22
N ASN A 38 -12.86 -4.92 -4.18
CA ASN A 38 -13.68 -5.76 -3.32
C ASN A 38 -12.96 -7.07 -2.94
N GLY A 39 -13.21 -7.57 -1.74
CA GLY A 39 -12.62 -8.82 -1.26
C GLY A 39 -11.30 -8.65 -0.53
N ALA A 40 -10.47 -9.70 -0.50
CA ALA A 40 -9.24 -9.74 0.30
C ALA A 40 -8.00 -9.78 -0.59
N TYR A 41 -7.23 -8.70 -0.57
CA TYR A 41 -6.03 -8.50 -1.36
C TYR A 41 -4.81 -8.93 -0.56
N LYS A 42 -3.91 -9.66 -1.19
CA LYS A 42 -2.67 -10.13 -0.55
C LYS A 42 -1.64 -9.00 -0.56
N GLY A 43 -1.08 -8.71 0.61
CA GLY A 43 -0.13 -7.62 0.80
C GLY A 43 1.33 -8.07 0.75
N ARG A 44 2.21 -7.18 0.30
CA ARG A 44 3.66 -7.30 0.48
C ARG A 44 4.32 -5.95 0.74
N LEU A 45 5.11 -5.88 1.80
CA LEU A 45 5.74 -4.66 2.30
C LEU A 45 7.10 -4.41 1.64
N TYR A 46 7.37 -3.13 1.35
CA TYR A 46 8.60 -2.61 0.78
C TYR A 46 9.01 -1.28 1.44
N ALA A 47 10.28 -0.90 1.29
CA ALA A 47 10.79 0.44 1.60
C ALA A 47 10.24 1.10 2.88
N LEU A 48 10.43 0.45 4.04
CA LEU A 48 10.08 1.02 5.34
C LEU A 48 11.00 2.22 5.65
N MET A 49 10.40 3.35 6.01
CA MET A 49 11.08 4.59 6.39
C MET A 49 12.17 4.31 7.43
N GLY A 50 13.37 4.83 7.18
CA GLY A 50 14.54 4.65 8.05
C GLY A 50 15.34 3.36 7.82
N VAL A 51 14.74 2.32 7.21
CA VAL A 51 15.47 1.11 6.80
C VAL A 51 16.30 1.38 5.55
N GLU A 52 15.91 2.35 4.72
CA GLU A 52 16.61 2.80 3.51
C GLU A 52 18.07 3.22 3.72
N LYS A 53 18.43 3.66 4.93
CA LYS A 53 19.80 4.08 5.27
C LYS A 53 20.72 2.89 5.55
N LEU A 54 20.17 1.68 5.64
CA LEU A 54 20.92 0.46 5.91
C LEU A 54 21.46 -0.17 4.61
N PRO A 55 22.57 -0.92 4.69
CA PRO A 55 23.05 -1.75 3.58
C PRO A 55 21.95 -2.70 3.05
N ARG A 56 21.88 -2.86 1.72
CA ARG A 56 20.82 -3.63 1.02
C ARG A 56 20.58 -5.04 1.58
N ILE A 57 21.63 -5.73 2.04
CA ILE A 57 21.53 -7.09 2.62
C ILE A 57 20.71 -7.07 3.92
N ILE A 58 20.89 -6.04 4.76
CA ILE A 58 20.15 -5.87 6.01
C ILE A 58 18.69 -5.55 5.72
N CYS A 59 18.43 -4.64 4.77
CA CYS A 59 17.06 -4.33 4.32
C CYS A 59 16.34 -5.59 3.84
N ARG A 60 16.99 -6.41 3.00
CA ARG A 60 16.43 -7.67 2.49
C ARG A 60 16.08 -8.65 3.61
N THR A 61 16.91 -8.72 4.65
CA THR A 61 16.68 -9.61 5.80
C THR A 61 15.48 -9.15 6.62
N ILE A 62 15.38 -7.85 6.91
CA ILE A 62 14.22 -7.24 7.61
C ILE A 62 12.94 -7.47 6.80
N MET A 63 12.97 -7.20 5.50
CA MET A 63 11.81 -7.40 4.62
C MET A 63 11.43 -8.87 4.48
N TRP A 64 12.38 -9.80 4.54
CA TRP A 64 12.10 -11.24 4.54
C TRP A 64 11.39 -11.68 5.83
N ILE A 65 11.79 -11.15 7.00
CA ILE A 65 11.11 -11.43 8.28
C ILE A 65 9.68 -10.88 8.27
N ILE A 66 9.51 -9.64 7.83
CA ILE A 66 8.21 -8.95 7.81
C ILE A 66 7.23 -9.61 6.82
N ASN A 67 7.72 -10.00 5.64
CA ASN A 67 6.92 -10.64 4.59
C ASN A 67 6.91 -12.18 4.68
N ASN A 68 7.38 -12.75 5.79
CA ASN A 68 7.35 -14.20 5.97
C ASN A 68 5.88 -14.70 5.89
N PRO A 69 5.60 -15.89 5.31
CA PRO A 69 4.25 -16.48 5.32
C PRO A 69 3.69 -16.73 6.73
N LEU A 70 4.53 -16.81 7.77
CA LEU A 70 4.14 -16.80 9.18
C LEU A 70 3.90 -15.38 9.73
N GLY A 71 4.12 -14.37 8.90
CA GLY A 71 3.95 -12.97 9.20
C GLY A 71 2.51 -12.64 9.57
N VAL A 72 2.36 -11.69 10.47
CA VAL A 72 1.05 -11.33 11.03
C VAL A 72 0.21 -10.53 10.04
N TRP A 73 0.77 -9.83 9.06
CA TRP A 73 0.00 -9.04 8.09
C TRP A 73 -0.19 -9.78 6.78
N ALA A 74 -1.46 -10.01 6.41
CA ALA A 74 -1.84 -10.73 5.20
C ALA A 74 -2.07 -9.82 3.99
N GLY A 75 -2.36 -8.54 4.26
CA GLY A 75 -2.84 -7.59 3.25
C GLY A 75 -4.05 -6.81 3.73
N LYS A 76 -5.00 -6.59 2.83
CA LYS A 76 -6.12 -5.66 3.02
C LYS A 76 -7.43 -6.25 2.56
N GLY A 77 -8.51 -5.94 3.27
CA GLY A 77 -9.87 -6.30 2.90
C GLY A 77 -10.65 -5.06 2.50
N PHE A 78 -11.39 -5.14 1.41
CA PHE A 78 -12.19 -4.05 0.84
C PHE A 78 -13.65 -4.50 0.74
N TYR A 79 -14.55 -3.60 1.15
CA TYR A 79 -16.01 -3.79 1.15
C TYR A 79 -16.61 -2.43 0.80
N GLU A 80 -16.93 -2.23 -0.48
CA GLU A 80 -17.43 -0.95 -1.01
C GLU A 80 -16.49 0.21 -0.66
N THR A 81 -16.92 1.12 0.21
CA THR A 81 -16.21 2.33 0.61
C THR A 81 -15.49 2.18 1.95
N VAL A 82 -15.40 0.96 2.50
CA VAL A 82 -14.68 0.69 3.74
C VAL A 82 -13.75 -0.52 3.62
N GLY A 83 -12.79 -0.60 4.53
CA GLY A 83 -11.88 -1.73 4.58
C GLY A 83 -11.18 -1.90 5.91
N ALA A 84 -10.30 -2.89 5.99
CA ALA A 84 -9.46 -3.14 7.14
C ALA A 84 -8.18 -3.89 6.73
N ASN A 85 -7.09 -3.70 7.49
CA ASN A 85 -5.96 -4.61 7.35
C ASN A 85 -6.36 -6.02 7.81
N VAL A 86 -5.98 -6.99 7.00
CA VAL A 86 -6.18 -8.40 7.29
C VAL A 86 -4.91 -8.92 7.92
N TRP A 87 -5.04 -9.54 9.08
CA TRP A 87 -3.93 -10.13 9.81
C TRP A 87 -4.18 -11.61 10.05
N PHE A 88 -3.12 -12.39 10.05
CA PHE A 88 -3.13 -13.79 10.47
C PHE A 88 -2.58 -13.90 11.89
N THR A 89 -3.28 -14.70 12.69
CA THR A 89 -2.73 -15.31 13.90
C THR A 89 -2.65 -16.81 13.66
N VAL A 90 -1.86 -17.53 14.45
CA VAL A 90 -1.72 -19.00 14.37
C VAL A 90 -3.08 -19.74 14.34
N LYS A 91 -4.15 -19.13 14.86
CA LYS A 91 -5.48 -19.77 14.98
C LYS A 91 -6.58 -19.14 14.13
N LYS A 92 -6.49 -17.86 13.73
CA LYS A 92 -7.59 -17.13 13.09
C LYS A 92 -7.12 -15.95 12.22
N LYS A 93 -7.94 -15.60 11.23
CA LYS A 93 -7.88 -14.33 10.47
C LYS A 93 -8.55 -13.23 11.31
N ILE A 94 -7.86 -12.13 11.56
CA ILE A 94 -8.38 -10.97 12.30
C ILE A 94 -8.36 -9.72 11.42
N ARG A 95 -9.25 -8.76 11.70
CA ARG A 95 -9.33 -7.47 11.01
C ARG A 95 -9.05 -6.34 11.97
N LEU A 96 -8.01 -5.56 11.67
CA LEU A 96 -7.54 -4.43 12.49
C LEU A 96 -7.16 -3.25 11.58
N GLY A 97 -7.13 -2.03 12.11
CA GLY A 97 -6.82 -0.84 11.31
C GLY A 97 -7.83 -0.65 10.19
N TYR A 98 -9.04 -0.27 10.57
CA TYR A 98 -10.15 -0.02 9.65
C TYR A 98 -9.91 1.29 8.89
N TYR A 99 -10.42 1.41 7.68
CA TYR A 99 -10.27 2.63 6.89
C TYR A 99 -11.47 2.88 5.99
N ASN A 100 -11.70 4.15 5.66
CA ASN A 100 -12.66 4.59 4.66
C ASN A 100 -11.92 4.76 3.34
N ILE A 101 -12.62 4.53 2.23
CA ILE A 101 -12.08 4.57 0.88
C ILE A 101 -12.77 5.70 0.15
N SER A 102 -11.98 6.57 -0.47
CA SER A 102 -12.47 7.70 -1.26
C SER A 102 -11.48 7.99 -2.39
N ILE A 103 -11.96 8.58 -3.48
CA ILE A 103 -11.07 9.23 -4.45
C ILE A 103 -10.78 10.65 -3.96
N LYS A 104 -9.51 11.01 -3.87
CA LYS A 104 -9.03 12.34 -3.47
C LYS A 104 -7.84 12.75 -4.32
N GLU A 105 -7.49 14.02 -4.25
CA GLU A 105 -6.18 14.48 -4.75
C GLU A 105 -5.05 13.81 -3.94
N SER A 106 -4.03 13.36 -4.66
CA SER A 106 -2.82 12.76 -4.10
C SER A 106 -2.05 13.77 -3.23
N HIS A 107 -1.32 13.27 -2.24
CA HIS A 107 -0.47 14.07 -1.36
C HIS A 107 0.51 14.98 -2.11
N ASP A 108 1.03 14.52 -3.25
CA ASP A 108 1.94 15.26 -4.13
C ASP A 108 1.24 16.14 -5.17
N GLN A 109 -0.11 16.22 -5.13
CA GLN A 109 -0.94 16.99 -6.06
C GLN A 109 -0.76 16.61 -7.54
N THR A 110 -0.30 15.38 -7.80
CA THR A 110 -0.05 14.90 -9.17
C THR A 110 -1.32 14.41 -9.88
N GLY A 111 -2.42 14.23 -9.15
CA GLY A 111 -3.68 13.74 -9.71
C GLY A 111 -4.60 13.08 -8.69
N GLN A 112 -5.63 12.39 -9.18
CA GLN A 112 -6.60 11.67 -8.34
C GLN A 112 -6.10 10.29 -7.93
N ILE A 113 -6.41 9.90 -6.69
CA ILE A 113 -5.92 8.66 -6.09
C ILE A 113 -6.95 7.97 -5.19
N MET A 114 -6.86 6.65 -5.08
CA MET A 114 -7.60 5.90 -4.06
C MET A 114 -6.95 6.13 -2.69
N HIS A 115 -7.65 6.87 -1.84
CA HIS A 115 -7.23 7.24 -0.50
C HIS A 115 -7.85 6.30 0.55
N LEU A 116 -7.03 5.77 1.46
CA LEU A 116 -7.40 4.87 2.55
C LEU A 116 -7.26 5.63 3.88
N ASP A 117 -8.36 6.15 4.41
CA ASP A 117 -8.35 7.02 5.59
C ASP A 117 -8.56 6.23 6.89
N TYR A 118 -7.56 6.20 7.78
CA TYR A 118 -7.65 5.49 9.05
C TYR A 118 -8.23 6.34 10.18
N ASP A 119 -8.58 7.60 9.95
CA ASP A 119 -9.23 8.45 10.95
C ASP A 119 -10.69 8.04 11.16
N ILE A 120 -10.85 6.94 11.88
CA ILE A 120 -12.14 6.33 12.21
C ILE A 120 -12.15 6.04 13.70
N ASP A 121 -13.29 6.26 14.33
CA ASP A 121 -13.43 6.08 15.77
C ASP A 121 -13.15 4.66 16.27
N LYS A 122 -13.37 3.66 15.41
CA LYS A 122 -13.05 2.26 15.66
C LYS A 122 -11.55 1.99 15.84
N ASN A 123 -10.68 2.87 15.34
CA ASN A 123 -9.24 2.74 15.47
C ASN A 123 -8.70 3.41 16.74
N MET A 124 -7.62 2.82 17.28
CA MET A 124 -6.81 3.46 18.30
C MET A 124 -6.26 4.80 17.80
N LYS A 125 -6.17 5.80 18.69
CA LYS A 125 -5.72 7.17 18.35
C LYS A 125 -4.37 7.22 17.61
N ILE A 126 -3.47 6.27 17.86
CA ILE A 126 -2.17 6.18 17.18
C ILE A 126 -2.27 5.81 15.68
N LEU A 127 -3.36 5.16 15.27
CA LEU A 127 -3.58 4.78 13.87
C LEU A 127 -4.32 5.86 13.09
N ARG A 128 -5.07 6.74 13.76
CA ARG A 128 -5.89 7.76 13.10
C ARG A 128 -5.10 8.78 12.25
N PRO A 129 -3.84 9.13 12.57
CA PRO A 129 -3.01 9.96 11.70
C PRO A 129 -2.50 9.25 10.44
N ILE A 130 -2.77 7.95 10.26
CA ILE A 130 -2.33 7.19 9.10
C ILE A 130 -3.32 7.41 7.96
N TYR A 131 -2.80 7.54 6.75
CA TYR A 131 -3.60 7.32 5.55
C TYR A 131 -2.77 6.54 4.52
N GLY A 132 -3.46 5.83 3.64
CA GLY A 132 -2.86 5.15 2.51
C GLY A 132 -3.26 5.81 1.21
N GLU A 133 -2.40 5.69 0.21
CA GLU A 133 -2.71 6.03 -1.17
C GLU A 133 -2.37 4.84 -2.04
N ALA A 134 -3.20 4.56 -3.04
CA ALA A 134 -3.06 3.40 -3.90
C ALA A 134 -3.32 3.74 -5.37
N LYS A 135 -2.42 3.30 -6.24
CA LYS A 135 -2.56 3.36 -7.70
C LYS A 135 -2.39 1.97 -8.32
N PRO A 136 -3.12 1.62 -9.39
CA PRO A 136 -2.89 0.38 -10.11
C PRO A 136 -1.52 0.42 -10.82
N ILE A 137 -0.75 -0.65 -10.70
CA ILE A 137 0.49 -0.87 -11.48
C ILE A 137 0.15 -1.62 -12.78
N ASN A 138 -0.74 -2.60 -12.65
CA ASN A 138 -1.27 -3.46 -13.70
C ASN A 138 -2.61 -4.04 -13.21
N PRO A 139 -3.34 -4.85 -14.02
CA PRO A 139 -4.63 -5.40 -13.61
C PRO A 139 -4.62 -6.23 -12.32
N ASP A 140 -3.48 -6.83 -11.99
CA ASP A 140 -3.35 -7.76 -10.85
C ASP A 140 -2.80 -7.10 -9.59
N TYR A 141 -2.24 -5.88 -9.68
CA TYR A 141 -1.51 -5.26 -8.58
C TYR A 141 -1.76 -3.77 -8.44
N TYR A 142 -1.91 -3.35 -7.18
CA TYR A 142 -1.79 -1.95 -6.76
C TYR A 142 -0.44 -1.70 -6.10
N LEU A 143 0.15 -0.54 -6.38
CA LEU A 143 1.21 0.04 -5.56
C LEU A 143 0.55 0.96 -4.56
N CYS A 144 0.94 0.84 -3.31
CA CYS A 144 0.43 1.65 -2.23
C CYS A 144 1.58 2.33 -1.49
N ARG A 145 1.35 3.54 -1.01
CA ARG A 145 2.17 4.19 0.00
C ARG A 145 1.36 4.44 1.26
N MET A 146 1.98 4.24 2.42
CA MET A 146 1.40 4.59 3.70
C MET A 146 2.04 5.87 4.20
N MET A 147 1.20 6.83 4.52
CA MET A 147 1.56 8.15 5.01
C MET A 147 1.19 8.26 6.49
N TYR A 148 1.99 8.98 7.25
CA TYR A 148 1.71 9.33 8.65
C TYR A 148 1.70 10.85 8.80
N ARG A 149 0.55 11.37 9.21
CA ARG A 149 0.32 12.80 9.43
C ARG A 149 0.88 13.23 10.77
N THR A 150 1.70 14.27 10.75
CA THR A 150 2.13 14.99 11.96
C THR A 150 1.63 16.42 11.93
N ALA A 151 1.76 17.15 13.04
CA ALA A 151 1.42 18.57 13.07
C ALA A 151 2.26 19.45 12.13
N LYS A 152 3.43 18.96 11.66
CA LYS A 152 4.35 19.73 10.82
C LYS A 152 4.29 19.33 9.35
N LYS A 153 4.22 18.03 9.08
CA LYS A 153 4.24 17.46 7.74
C LYS A 153 3.78 16.00 7.73
N ASP A 154 3.46 15.50 6.54
CA ASP A 154 3.24 14.08 6.32
C ASP A 154 4.56 13.36 6.03
N HIS A 155 4.62 12.09 6.39
CA HIS A 155 5.78 11.23 6.17
C HIS A 155 5.34 9.95 5.46
N CYS A 156 5.97 9.63 4.32
CA CYS A 156 5.84 8.31 3.73
C CYS A 156 6.57 7.30 4.62
N VAL A 157 5.80 6.45 5.29
CA VAL A 157 6.31 5.45 6.24
C VAL A 157 6.72 4.18 5.53
N MET A 158 6.01 3.79 4.46
CA MET A 158 6.34 2.58 3.71
C MET A 158 5.63 2.52 2.37
N TYR A 159 6.16 1.69 1.48
CA TYR A 159 5.49 1.23 0.28
C TYR A 159 5.03 -0.22 0.44
N PHE A 160 3.97 -0.61 -0.24
CA PHE A 160 3.54 -2.00 -0.28
C PHE A 160 2.76 -2.27 -1.55
N THR A 161 2.71 -3.52 -1.98
CA THR A 161 1.81 -3.95 -3.04
C THR A 161 0.60 -4.67 -2.48
N LEU A 162 -0.49 -4.62 -3.25
CA LEU A 162 -1.68 -5.43 -3.03
C LEU A 162 -1.97 -6.21 -4.30
N LYS A 163 -1.89 -7.54 -4.23
CA LYS A 163 -2.37 -8.41 -5.31
C LYS A 163 -3.90 -8.51 -5.24
N THR A 164 -4.57 -8.34 -6.36
CA THR A 164 -6.01 -8.63 -6.49
C THR A 164 -6.30 -10.08 -6.06
N PRO A 165 -7.50 -10.36 -5.52
CA PRO A 165 -7.95 -11.73 -5.35
C PRO A 165 -7.93 -12.43 -6.70
N ASP A 166 -7.51 -13.70 -6.76
CA ASP A 166 -7.79 -14.53 -7.92
C ASP A 166 -9.33 -14.60 -8.08
N ASP A 167 -9.86 -14.48 -9.31
CA ASP A 167 -11.30 -14.43 -9.59
C ASP A 167 -12.09 -15.40 -8.70
N GLN A 168 -13.10 -14.89 -7.98
CA GLN A 168 -14.03 -15.68 -7.17
C GLN A 168 -15.20 -16.20 -8.00
#